data_AF-A0AAV0BRH0-F1
#
_entry.id   AF-A0AAV0BRH0-F1
#
_cell.length_a   1.000
_cell.length_b   1.000
_cell.length_c   1.000
_cell.angle_alpha   90.00
_cell.angle_beta   90.00
_cell.angle_gamma   90.00
#
_symmetry.space_group_name_H-M   'P 1'
#
loop_
_entity.id
_entity.type
_entity.pdbx_description
1 polymer ?
#
loop_
_entity_poly.entity_id
_entity_poly.type
_entity_poly.pdbx_seq_one_letter_code
_entity_poly.pdbx_strand_id
1 'polypeptide(L)'
;DLNGRISAIRAWVKEKGVQNFEKVSLFTDNVPRNAILKPAHAIEQLMGQKFLLGNRVTMVSDSGMVPISARGTVLSITDKMVEVILDGPF
;
A
#
# COMPACT_ATOMS: atom_id res chain seq x y z
N ASP A 1 16.30 -2.84 -47.51
CA ASP A 1 17.14 -3.91 -46.97
C ASP A 1 16.84 -4.09 -45.48
N LEU A 2 16.61 -5.33 -45.05
CA LEU A 2 16.26 -5.71 -43.68
C LEU A 2 17.43 -5.49 -42.72
N ASN A 3 18.66 -5.71 -43.20
CA ASN A 3 19.87 -5.63 -42.40
C ASN A 3 20.19 -4.18 -42.00
N GLY A 4 19.98 -3.22 -42.91
CA GLY A 4 20.12 -1.79 -42.60
C GLY A 4 19.20 -1.29 -41.48
N ARG A 5 17.96 -1.78 -41.41
CA ARG A 5 17.00 -1.40 -40.36
C ARG A 5 17.42 -1.95 -38.99
N ILE A 6 17.91 -3.19 -38.93
CA ILE A 6 18.40 -3.81 -37.69
C ILE A 6 19.61 -3.06 -37.14
N SER A 7 20.53 -2.62 -38.01
CA SER A 7 21.70 -1.84 -37.62
C SER A 7 21.31 -0.48 -37.02
N ALA A 8 20.38 0.23 -37.65
CA ALA A 8 19.88 1.52 -37.15
C ALA A 8 19.21 1.39 -35.77
N ILE A 9 18.42 0.34 -35.55
CA ILE A 9 17.78 0.07 -34.24
C ILE A 9 18.84 -0.19 -33.17
N ARG A 10 19.86 -1.02 -33.47
CA ARG A 10 20.95 -1.29 -32.51
C ARG A 10 21.74 -0.04 -32.16
N ALA A 11 22.01 0.82 -33.16
CA ALA A 11 22.68 2.09 -32.94
C ALA A 11 21.85 3.02 -32.03
N TRP A 12 20.53 3.11 -32.28
CA TRP A 12 19.62 3.91 -31.47
C TRP A 12 19.49 3.40 -30.02
N VAL A 13 19.36 2.08 -29.81
CA VAL A 13 19.33 1.46 -28.47
C VAL A 13 20.61 1.77 -27.70
N LYS A 14 21.76 1.72 -28.37
CA LYS A 14 23.07 2.07 -27.80
C LYS A 14 23.20 3.56 -27.49
N GLU A 15 22.73 4.44 -28.38
CA GLU A 15 22.71 5.90 -28.19
C GLU A 15 21.85 6.29 -26.97
N LYS A 16 20.70 5.65 -26.80
CA LYS A 16 19.82 5.87 -25.64
C LYS A 16 20.31 5.19 -24.37
N GLY A 17 21.47 4.52 -24.39
CA GLY A 17 22.07 3.88 -23.21
C GLY A 17 21.24 2.72 -22.66
N VAL A 18 20.31 2.19 -23.46
CA VAL A 18 19.39 1.13 -23.02
C VAL A 18 20.12 -0.21 -23.13
N GLN A 19 20.68 -0.66 -22.02
CA GLN A 19 21.40 -1.93 -21.89
C GLN A 19 20.96 -2.62 -20.58
N ASN A 20 21.20 -3.92 -20.48
CA ASN A 20 20.93 -4.71 -19.27
C ASN A 20 19.44 -4.72 -18.85
N PHE A 21 18.55 -5.08 -19.77
CA PHE A 21 17.17 -5.39 -19.39
C PHE A 21 17.15 -6.62 -18.48
N GLU A 22 17.07 -6.40 -17.17
CA GLU A 22 16.67 -7.44 -16.25
C GLU A 22 15.18 -7.72 -16.46
N LYS A 23 14.80 -9.00 -16.56
CA LYS A 23 13.38 -9.37 -16.64
C LYS A 23 12.73 -9.09 -15.29
N VAL A 24 12.16 -7.91 -15.12
CA VAL A 24 11.39 -7.56 -13.93
C VAL A 24 9.98 -8.13 -14.07
N SER A 25 9.56 -8.96 -13.11
CA SER A 25 8.19 -9.44 -12.99
C SER A 25 7.26 -8.25 -12.78
N LEU A 26 6.16 -8.18 -13.55
CA LEU A 26 5.06 -7.22 -13.33
C LEU A 26 4.29 -7.49 -12.03
N PHE A 27 4.59 -8.60 -11.35
CA PHE A 27 4.01 -8.95 -10.07
C PHE A 27 4.86 -8.38 -8.93
N THR A 28 4.16 -7.98 -7.88
CA THR A 28 4.62 -7.34 -6.65
C THR A 28 5.58 -8.23 -5.84
N ASP A 29 6.69 -8.67 -6.42
CA ASP A 29 7.39 -9.88 -5.96
C ASP A 29 8.55 -9.62 -4.97
N ASN A 30 8.72 -8.40 -4.48
CA ASN A 30 9.74 -8.09 -3.47
C ASN A 30 9.19 -7.49 -2.18
N VAL A 31 7.87 -7.49 -1.98
CA VAL A 31 7.27 -7.06 -0.71
C VAL A 31 7.01 -8.29 0.15
N PRO A 32 7.67 -8.42 1.32
CA PRO A 32 7.42 -9.52 2.24
C PRO A 32 5.94 -9.61 2.62
N ARG A 33 5.40 -10.83 2.72
CA ARG A 33 3.97 -11.05 3.04
C ARG A 33 3.56 -10.38 4.37
N ASN A 34 4.46 -10.37 5.35
CA ASN A 34 4.23 -9.74 6.65
C ASN A 34 4.27 -8.20 6.61
N ALA A 35 4.71 -7.60 5.49
CA ALA A 35 4.69 -6.15 5.28
C ALA A 35 3.34 -5.66 4.74
N ILE A 36 2.43 -6.56 4.34
CA ILE A 36 1.14 -6.22 3.77
C ILE A 36 0.02 -6.74 4.68
N LEU A 37 -0.93 -5.86 5.01
CA LEU A 37 -2.17 -6.24 5.67
C LEU A 37 -3.30 -6.28 4.63
N LYS A 38 -4.00 -7.42 4.54
CA LYS A 38 -5.25 -7.50 3.78
C LYS A 38 -6.37 -6.92 4.66
N PRO A 39 -7.16 -5.94 4.19
CA PRO A 39 -8.27 -5.33 4.94
C PRO A 39 -9.19 -6.33 5.62
N ALA A 40 -9.62 -7.37 4.90
CA ALA A 40 -10.49 -8.43 5.42
C ALA A 40 -9.91 -9.21 6.63
N HIS A 41 -8.60 -9.16 6.87
CA HIS A 41 -7.94 -9.83 8.00
C HIS A 41 -7.55 -8.84 9.13
N ALA A 42 -7.91 -7.56 9.01
CA ALA A 42 -7.52 -6.54 9.98
C ALA A 42 -8.03 -6.83 11.40
N ILE A 43 -9.22 -7.42 11.54
CA ILE A 43 -9.83 -7.73 12.84
C ILE A 43 -8.95 -8.70 13.65
N GLU A 44 -8.45 -9.75 13.01
CA GLU A 44 -7.62 -10.76 13.67
C GLU A 44 -6.18 -10.28 13.89
N GLN A 45 -5.63 -9.52 12.94
CA GLN A 45 -4.22 -9.10 13.00
C GLN A 45 -3.96 -7.87 13.87
N LEU A 46 -4.95 -6.99 14.05
CA LEU A 46 -4.82 -5.77 14.84
C LEU A 46 -5.43 -5.89 16.24
N MET A 47 -5.99 -7.05 16.58
CA MET A 47 -6.52 -7.32 17.91
C MET A 47 -5.41 -7.14 18.96
N GLY A 48 -5.72 -6.41 20.04
CA GLY A 48 -4.75 -6.17 21.12
C GLY A 48 -3.72 -5.07 20.83
N GLN A 49 -3.85 -4.33 19.73
CA GLN A 49 -3.10 -3.11 19.53
C GLN A 49 -3.38 -2.13 20.69
N LYS A 50 -2.32 -1.55 21.25
CA LYS A 50 -2.42 -0.55 22.32
C LYS A 50 -2.64 0.81 21.70
N PHE A 51 -3.67 1.50 22.17
CA PHE A 51 -3.95 2.88 21.79
C PHE A 51 -3.69 3.81 22.96
N LEU A 52 -3.36 5.06 22.66
CA LEU A 52 -3.30 6.16 23.62
C LEU A 52 -4.16 7.32 23.13
N LEU A 53 -4.62 8.14 24.08
CA LEU A 53 -5.33 9.37 23.77
C LEU A 53 -4.48 10.26 22.85
N GLY A 54 -5.11 10.85 21.83
CA GLY A 54 -4.43 11.69 20.84
C GLY A 54 -3.70 10.91 19.74
N ASN A 55 -3.67 9.57 19.75
CA ASN A 55 -3.10 8.81 18.65
C ASN A 55 -3.85 9.03 17.34
N ARG A 56 -3.10 9.11 16.24
CA ARG A 56 -3.62 9.17 14.87
C ARG A 56 -3.88 7.75 14.38
N VAL A 57 -5.09 7.52 13.90
CA VAL A 57 -5.56 6.19 13.47
C VAL A 57 -6.21 6.27 12.09
N THR A 58 -6.30 5.13 11.41
CA THR A 58 -6.97 4.99 10.13
C THR A 58 -7.84 3.74 10.12
N MET A 59 -9.02 3.83 9.53
CA MET A 59 -9.88 2.68 9.30
C MET A 59 -9.24 1.76 8.25
N VAL A 60 -9.17 0.48 8.56
CA VAL A 60 -8.51 -0.54 7.71
C VAL A 60 -9.42 -1.71 7.38
N SER A 61 -10.53 -1.87 8.10
CA SER A 61 -11.55 -2.86 7.75
C SER A 61 -12.28 -2.43 6.47
N ASP A 62 -12.58 -3.39 5.60
CA ASP A 62 -13.42 -3.21 4.41
C ASP A 62 -14.93 -3.36 4.71
N SER A 63 -15.27 -3.54 5.98
CA SER A 63 -16.64 -3.65 6.48
C SER A 63 -16.88 -2.69 7.65
N GLY A 64 -18.13 -2.25 7.80
CA GLY A 64 -18.58 -1.34 8.86
C GLY A 64 -19.21 -0.07 8.31
N MET A 65 -19.51 0.88 9.21
CA MET A 65 -20.13 2.17 8.86
C MET A 65 -19.12 3.25 8.47
N VAL A 66 -17.86 3.09 8.85
CA VAL A 66 -16.80 4.08 8.59
C VAL A 66 -16.08 3.67 7.30
N PRO A 67 -15.93 4.57 6.31
CA PRO A 67 -15.22 4.28 5.09
C PRO A 67 -13.79 3.80 5.34
N ILE A 68 -13.34 2.81 4.58
CA ILE A 68 -11.94 2.37 4.62
C ILE A 68 -11.01 3.55 4.32
N SER A 69 -9.87 3.61 5.00
CA SER A 69 -8.89 4.70 4.93
C SER A 69 -9.34 6.03 5.53
N ALA A 70 -10.53 6.12 6.15
CA ALA A 70 -10.90 7.28 6.95
C ALA A 70 -9.92 7.45 8.12
N ARG A 71 -9.43 8.68 8.33
CA ARG A 71 -8.45 9.00 9.37
C ARG A 71 -9.11 9.74 10.52
N GLY A 72 -8.53 9.61 11.71
CA GLY A 72 -9.03 10.27 12.90
C GLY A 72 -8.04 10.30 14.06
N THR A 73 -8.48 10.88 15.17
CA THR A 73 -7.75 10.94 16.44
C THR A 73 -8.50 10.16 17.51
N VAL A 74 -7.77 9.38 18.31
CA VAL A 74 -8.33 8.70 19.48
C VAL A 74 -8.70 9.73 20.56
N LEU A 75 -9.98 9.75 20.94
CA LEU A 75 -10.54 10.66 21.93
C LEU A 75 -10.70 10.01 23.31
N SER A 76 -11.16 8.76 23.33
CA SER A 76 -11.42 8.00 24.56
C SER A 76 -11.09 6.52 24.35
N ILE A 77 -10.64 5.86 25.42
CA ILE A 77 -10.30 4.43 25.43
C ILE A 77 -10.99 3.79 26.64
N THR A 78 -11.75 2.75 26.37
CA THR A 78 -12.43 1.91 27.36
C THR A 78 -11.97 0.46 27.18
N ASP A 79 -12.21 -0.41 28.16
CA ASP A 79 -11.82 -1.83 28.12
C ASP A 79 -12.31 -2.60 26.88
N LYS A 80 -13.35 -2.11 26.19
CA LYS A 80 -13.99 -2.78 25.04
C LYS A 80 -13.96 -1.99 23.75
N MET A 81 -13.64 -0.70 23.78
CA MET A 81 -13.78 0.17 22.61
C MET A 81 -12.81 1.35 22.63
N VAL A 82 -12.48 1.83 21.44
CA VAL A 82 -11.72 3.05 21.22
C VAL A 82 -12.62 4.01 20.46
N GLU A 83 -12.89 5.17 21.06
CA GLU A 83 -13.65 6.23 20.40
C GLU A 83 -12.71 7.13 19.62
N VAL A 84 -13.09 7.40 18.37
CA VAL A 84 -12.27 8.14 17.41
C VAL A 84 -13.08 9.26 16.81
N ILE A 85 -12.52 10.47 16.80
CA ILE A 85 -13.06 11.58 16.03
C ILE A 85 -12.42 11.56 14.63
N LEU A 86 -13.25 11.57 13.59
CA LEU A 86 -12.80 11.54 12.19
C LEU A 86 -12.41 12.94 11.70
N ASP A 87 -11.45 13.00 10.79
CA ASP A 87 -10.97 14.27 10.22
C ASP A 87 -11.95 14.90 9.23
N GLY A 88 -12.81 14.09 8.60
CA GLY A 88 -13.73 14.51 7.55
C GLY A 88 -15.15 14.00 7.77
N PRO A 89 -16.14 14.57 7.05
CA PRO A 89 -17.53 14.13 7.13
C PRO A 89 -17.69 12.72 6.53
N PHE A 90 -18.79 12.06 6.93
CA PHE A 90 -19.25 10.78 6.41
C PHE A 90 -20.46 10.94 5.52
#